data_AF-A0A7R9GZV6-F1
#
_entry.id   AF-A0A7R9GZV6-F1
#
_cell.length_a   1.000
_cell.length_b   1.000
_cell.length_c   1.000
_cell.angle_alpha   90.00
_cell.angle_beta   90.00
_cell.angle_gamma   90.00
#
_symmetry.space_group_name_H-M   'P 1'
#
loop_
_entity.id
_entity.type
_entity.pdbx_description
1 polymer ?
#
loop_
_entity_poly.entity_id
_entity_poly.type
_entity_poly.pdbx_seq_one_letter_code
_entity_poly.pdbx_strand_id
1 'polypeptide(L)'
;MMQSHSLKLSPGGDDDDDKVKFDNEGVEKEVFVLTERNEELEQYMRLNNVLIDGIQKLEKENVTDKVLKIGEKKENQEREVERLEHKEQKKQEERAMQIQLLREGKRPQFPKPVEKRLLELVDQYKELKKNGKLKKHIEKHRKKVMLKDKKKMREHNQIVLGEG
;
A
#
# COMPACT_ATOMS: atom_id res chain seq x y z
N MET A 1 -9.38 85.84 -41.61
CA MET A 1 -10.09 85.02 -42.60
C MET A 1 -10.80 83.92 -41.83
N MET A 2 -11.99 84.16 -41.27
CA MET A 2 -13.29 83.82 -41.85
C MET A 2 -13.28 82.57 -42.73
N GLN A 3 -13.91 81.51 -42.24
CA GLN A 3 -15.02 80.85 -42.94
C GLN A 3 -15.91 80.13 -41.90
N SER A 4 -16.93 80.84 -41.45
CA SER A 4 -18.14 80.29 -40.85
C SER A 4 -18.95 79.61 -41.96
N HIS A 5 -19.21 78.32 -41.86
CA HIS A 5 -20.21 77.64 -42.69
C HIS A 5 -21.35 77.18 -41.79
N SER A 6 -22.42 78.00 -41.81
CA SER A 6 -23.72 77.68 -41.27
C SER A 6 -24.37 76.60 -42.15
N LEU A 7 -24.52 75.39 -41.63
CA LEU A 7 -25.45 74.42 -42.20
C LEU A 7 -26.78 74.56 -41.46
N LYS A 8 -27.78 75.02 -42.21
CA LYS A 8 -29.16 75.22 -41.81
C LYS A 8 -29.77 73.88 -41.37
N LEU A 9 -30.38 73.86 -40.20
CA LEU A 9 -31.34 72.83 -39.82
C LEU A 9 -32.61 73.06 -40.66
N SER A 10 -32.95 72.12 -41.51
CA SER A 10 -34.29 72.02 -42.11
C SER A 10 -35.18 71.12 -41.24
N PRO A 11 -36.48 71.45 -41.11
CA PRO A 11 -37.41 70.75 -40.22
C PRO A 11 -38.00 69.50 -40.87
N GLY A 12 -38.20 68.47 -40.04
CA GLY A 12 -39.30 67.49 -40.08
C GLY A 12 -39.63 66.82 -41.42
N GLY A 13 -39.27 65.55 -41.53
CA GLY A 13 -39.92 64.57 -42.41
C GLY A 13 -39.96 63.23 -41.68
N ASP A 14 -41.18 62.79 -41.38
CA ASP A 14 -41.55 61.54 -40.72
C ASP A 14 -41.15 60.28 -41.54
N ASP A 15 -41.09 59.15 -40.82
CA ASP A 15 -41.11 57.74 -41.29
C ASP A 15 -39.85 57.26 -42.06
N ASP A 16 -39.05 56.28 -41.63
CA ASP A 16 -39.38 54.93 -41.21
C ASP A 16 -38.41 54.39 -40.12
N ASP A 17 -38.95 54.03 -38.95
CA ASP A 17 -38.28 53.20 -37.96
C ASP A 17 -38.23 51.74 -38.46
N ASP A 18 -37.28 51.40 -39.33
CA ASP A 18 -36.89 50.00 -39.56
C ASP A 18 -36.08 49.52 -38.34
N LYS A 19 -36.80 49.27 -37.24
CA LYS A 19 -36.31 48.46 -36.14
C LYS A 19 -36.06 47.07 -36.68
N VAL A 20 -34.82 46.75 -37.01
CA VAL A 20 -34.35 45.36 -37.10
C VAL A 20 -34.74 44.70 -35.77
N LYS A 21 -35.81 43.92 -35.79
CA LYS A 21 -36.20 43.09 -34.66
C LYS A 21 -35.07 42.09 -34.50
N PHE A 22 -34.20 42.34 -33.52
CA PHE A 22 -33.29 41.32 -33.07
C PHE A 22 -34.16 40.22 -32.49
N ASP A 23 -34.20 39.06 -33.15
CA ASP A 23 -34.95 37.89 -32.69
C ASP A 23 -34.27 37.33 -31.43
N ASN A 24 -34.50 38.00 -30.29
CA ASN A 24 -34.02 37.58 -28.97
C ASN A 24 -34.44 36.13 -28.68
N GLU A 25 -35.60 35.69 -29.18
CA GLU A 25 -36.06 34.31 -29.02
C GLU A 25 -35.15 33.27 -29.72
N GLY A 26 -34.51 33.62 -30.84
CA GLY A 26 -33.61 32.70 -31.55
C GLY A 26 -32.28 32.55 -30.80
N VAL A 27 -31.75 33.67 -30.30
CA VAL A 27 -30.51 33.70 -29.51
C VAL A 27 -30.72 33.04 -28.14
N GLU A 28 -31.86 33.26 -27.49
CA GLU A 28 -32.20 32.62 -26.21
C GLU A 28 -32.36 31.09 -26.34
N LYS A 29 -32.99 30.61 -27.43
CA LYS A 29 -33.09 29.17 -27.72
C LYS A 29 -31.72 28.56 -27.98
N GLU A 30 -30.84 29.26 -28.69
CA GLU A 30 -29.48 28.79 -28.97
C GLU A 30 -28.61 28.77 -27.71
N VAL A 31 -28.68 29.81 -26.87
CA VAL A 31 -28.02 29.85 -25.56
C VAL A 31 -28.52 28.73 -24.65
N PHE A 32 -29.84 28.45 -24.63
CA PHE A 32 -30.43 27.36 -23.84
C PHE A 32 -29.91 25.98 -24.28
N VAL A 33 -29.90 25.71 -25.59
CA VAL A 33 -29.37 24.45 -26.15
C VAL A 33 -27.87 24.31 -25.87
N LEU A 34 -27.10 25.40 -25.95
CA LEU A 34 -25.67 25.40 -25.62
C LEU A 34 -25.42 25.19 -24.12
N THR A 35 -26.26 25.72 -23.23
CA THR A 35 -26.16 25.46 -21.79
C THR A 35 -26.48 24.00 -21.45
N GLU A 36 -27.53 23.42 -22.02
CA GLU A 36 -27.83 21.99 -21.83
C GLU A 36 -26.69 21.10 -22.35
N ARG A 37 -26.14 21.43 -23.53
CA ARG A 37 -24.98 20.72 -24.10
C ARG A 37 -23.73 20.83 -23.25
N ASN A 38 -23.52 21.98 -22.59
CA ASN A 38 -22.41 22.17 -21.67
C ASN A 38 -22.62 21.38 -20.36
N GLU A 39 -23.85 21.30 -19.84
CA GLU A 39 -24.19 20.49 -18.68
C GLU A 39 -23.99 18.99 -18.94
N GLU A 40 -24.37 18.51 -20.14
CA GLU A 40 -24.11 17.14 -20.59
C GLU A 40 -22.60 16.85 -20.69
N LEU A 41 -21.82 17.78 -21.26
CA LEU A 41 -20.37 17.67 -21.34
C LEU A 41 -19.72 17.62 -19.95
N GLU A 42 -20.18 18.43 -19.02
CA GLU A 42 -19.71 18.37 -17.63
C GLU A 42 -20.07 17.05 -16.96
N GLN A 43 -21.28 16.53 -17.19
CA GLN A 43 -21.70 15.23 -16.66
C GLN A 43 -20.84 14.10 -17.22
N TYR A 44 -20.54 14.14 -18.52
CA TYR A 44 -19.63 13.20 -19.17
C TYR A 44 -18.20 13.28 -18.62
N MET A 45 -17.67 14.50 -18.39
CA MET A 45 -16.37 14.69 -17.76
C MET A 45 -16.33 14.16 -16.32
N ARG A 46 -17.38 14.40 -15.52
CA ARG A 46 -17.51 13.85 -14.16
C ARG A 46 -17.51 12.32 -14.18
N LEU A 47 -18.27 11.71 -15.08
CA LEU A 47 -18.35 10.26 -15.20
C LEU A 47 -17.01 9.64 -15.64
N ASN A 48 -16.33 10.26 -16.59
CA ASN A 48 -15.01 9.81 -17.04
C ASN A 48 -13.95 9.90 -15.96
N ASN A 49 -13.97 10.95 -15.14
CA ASN A 49 -13.03 11.07 -14.02
C ASN A 49 -13.22 9.94 -13.00
N VAL A 50 -14.47 9.60 -12.67
CA VAL A 50 -14.78 8.47 -11.78
C VAL A 50 -14.32 7.13 -12.39
N LEU A 51 -14.52 6.95 -13.69
CA LEU A 51 -14.09 5.75 -14.40
C LEU A 51 -12.55 5.62 -14.44
N ILE A 52 -11.84 6.72 -14.72
CA ILE A 52 -10.38 6.79 -14.72
C ILE A 52 -9.83 6.45 -13.33
N ASP A 53 -10.41 7.03 -12.28
CA ASP A 53 -10.03 6.74 -10.89
C ASP A 53 -10.24 5.26 -10.53
N GLY A 54 -11.35 4.68 -11.00
CA GLY A 54 -11.66 3.26 -10.83
C GLY A 54 -10.63 2.35 -11.51
N ILE A 55 -10.28 2.65 -12.77
CA ILE A 55 -9.29 1.90 -13.54
C ILE A 55 -7.92 1.98 -12.85
N GLN A 56 -7.48 3.17 -12.46
CA GLN A 56 -6.19 3.36 -11.79
C GLN A 56 -6.10 2.62 -10.45
N LYS A 57 -7.20 2.56 -9.67
CA LYS A 57 -7.25 1.80 -8.41
C LYS A 57 -7.14 0.30 -8.66
N LEU A 58 -7.89 -0.23 -9.63
CA LEU A 58 -7.88 -1.64 -9.98
C LEU A 58 -6.51 -2.11 -10.51
N GLU A 59 -5.84 -1.30 -11.32
CA GLU A 59 -4.49 -1.58 -11.81
C GLU A 59 -3.46 -1.58 -10.68
N LYS A 60 -3.49 -0.57 -9.79
CA LYS A 60 -2.57 -0.49 -8.66
C LYS A 60 -2.74 -1.66 -7.70
N GLU A 61 -3.97 -1.97 -7.30
CA GLU A 61 -4.26 -3.03 -6.33
C GLU A 61 -3.88 -4.41 -6.87
N ASN A 62 -4.23 -4.73 -8.12
CA ASN A 62 -3.89 -6.02 -8.72
C ASN A 62 -2.40 -6.21 -8.97
N VAL A 63 -1.69 -5.18 -9.42
CA VAL A 63 -0.27 -5.29 -9.73
C VAL A 63 0.57 -5.33 -8.46
N THR A 64 0.27 -4.46 -7.49
CA THR A 64 1.06 -4.39 -6.24
C THR A 64 0.93 -5.65 -5.40
N ASP A 65 -0.28 -6.17 -5.18
CA ASP A 65 -0.48 -7.39 -4.39
C ASP A 65 0.15 -8.63 -5.02
N LYS A 66 0.09 -8.74 -6.35
CA LYS A 66 0.72 -9.85 -7.07
C LYS A 66 2.24 -9.75 -7.00
N VAL A 67 2.80 -8.54 -7.17
CA VAL A 67 4.24 -8.30 -7.05
C VAL A 67 4.73 -8.58 -5.63
N LEU A 68 4.01 -8.13 -4.60
CA LEU A 68 4.34 -8.40 -3.20
C LEU A 68 4.36 -9.91 -2.90
N LYS A 69 3.31 -10.65 -3.31
CA LYS A 69 3.25 -12.10 -3.12
C LYS A 69 4.36 -12.85 -3.85
N ILE A 70 4.74 -12.39 -5.04
CA ILE A 70 5.87 -12.98 -5.79
C ILE A 70 7.18 -12.68 -5.08
N GLY A 71 7.36 -11.45 -4.58
CA GLY A 71 8.52 -11.04 -3.79
C GLY A 71 8.69 -11.90 -2.54
N GLU A 72 7.63 -12.08 -1.75
CA GLU A 72 7.64 -12.93 -0.55
C GLU A 72 8.01 -14.39 -0.87
N LYS A 73 7.50 -14.94 -1.98
CA LYS A 73 7.84 -16.29 -2.43
C LYS A 73 9.31 -16.41 -2.80
N LYS A 74 9.86 -15.45 -3.55
CA LYS A 74 11.29 -15.44 -3.91
C LYS A 74 12.16 -15.32 -2.67
N GLU A 75 11.84 -14.41 -1.76
CA GLU A 75 12.57 -14.23 -0.51
C GLU A 75 12.55 -15.50 0.36
N ASN A 76 11.42 -16.22 0.39
CA ASN A 76 11.35 -17.53 1.05
C ASN A 76 12.20 -18.59 0.36
N GLN A 77 12.23 -18.63 -0.97
CA GLN A 77 13.07 -19.56 -1.72
C GLN A 77 14.55 -19.30 -1.46
N GLU A 78 14.98 -18.05 -1.50
CA GLU A 78 16.37 -17.65 -1.21
C GLU A 78 16.77 -18.06 0.21
N ARG A 79 15.91 -17.80 1.21
CA ARG A 79 16.15 -18.26 2.59
C ARG A 79 16.27 -19.77 2.72
N GLU A 80 15.45 -20.54 2.00
CA GLU A 80 15.52 -22.00 2.04
C GLU A 80 16.81 -22.52 1.39
N VAL A 81 17.22 -21.91 0.27
CA VAL A 81 18.50 -22.24 -0.38
C VAL A 81 19.67 -21.95 0.56
N GLU A 82 19.73 -20.75 1.14
CA GLU A 82 20.79 -20.37 2.09
C GLU A 82 20.85 -21.33 3.30
N ARG A 83 19.69 -21.73 3.83
CA ARG A 83 19.61 -22.70 4.93
C ARG A 83 20.16 -24.06 4.53
N LEU A 84 19.85 -24.53 3.32
CA LEU A 84 20.35 -25.82 2.80
C LEU A 84 21.85 -25.77 2.53
N GLU A 85 22.34 -24.69 1.93
CA GLU A 85 23.77 -24.47 1.65
C GLU A 85 24.58 -24.44 2.95
N HIS A 86 24.14 -23.66 3.95
CA HIS A 86 24.81 -23.60 5.24
C HIS A 86 24.82 -24.96 5.96
N LYS A 87 23.74 -25.75 5.83
CA LYS A 87 23.69 -27.11 6.38
C LYS A 87 24.67 -28.05 5.67
N GLU A 88 24.78 -27.96 4.35
CA GLU A 88 25.70 -28.77 3.56
C GLU A 88 27.15 -28.36 3.84
N GLN A 89 27.45 -27.06 3.95
CA GLN A 89 28.76 -26.54 4.37
C GLN A 89 29.18 -27.10 5.73
N LYS A 90 28.32 -26.99 6.76
CA LYS A 90 28.60 -27.57 8.09
C LYS A 90 28.90 -29.07 8.02
N LYS A 91 28.16 -29.81 7.19
CA LYS A 91 28.37 -31.25 6.99
C LYS A 91 29.69 -31.56 6.29
N GLN A 92 30.08 -30.75 5.31
CA GLN A 92 31.37 -30.86 4.62
C GLN A 92 32.53 -30.55 5.57
N GLU A 93 32.41 -29.51 6.41
CA GLU A 93 33.37 -29.18 7.46
C GLU A 93 33.51 -30.31 8.48
N GLU A 94 32.40 -30.85 8.99
CA GLU A 94 32.42 -32.01 9.89
C GLU A 94 33.16 -33.20 9.26
N ARG A 95 32.87 -33.50 7.98
CA ARG A 95 33.53 -34.60 7.26
C ARG A 95 35.02 -34.32 7.05
N ALA A 96 35.41 -33.09 6.72
CA ALA A 96 36.81 -32.70 6.55
C ALA A 96 37.60 -32.86 7.86
N MET A 97 37.04 -32.41 8.99
CA MET A 97 37.64 -32.60 10.31
C MET A 97 37.80 -34.08 10.67
N GLN A 98 36.81 -34.92 10.37
CA GLN A 98 36.90 -36.36 10.59
C GLN A 98 38.03 -36.99 9.77
N ILE A 99 38.17 -36.62 8.51
CA ILE A 99 39.25 -37.11 7.64
C ILE A 99 40.62 -36.67 8.18
N GLN A 100 40.76 -35.43 8.67
CA GLN A 100 42.00 -34.95 9.29
C GLN A 100 42.36 -35.76 10.55
N LEU A 101 41.40 -36.00 11.44
CA LEU A 101 41.62 -36.83 12.64
C LEU A 101 42.08 -38.26 12.27
N LEU A 102 41.45 -38.86 11.25
CA LEU A 102 41.87 -40.17 10.75
C LEU A 102 43.30 -40.16 10.19
N ARG A 103 43.68 -39.10 9.45
CA ARG A 103 45.05 -38.95 8.92
C ARG A 103 46.09 -38.80 10.04
N GLU A 104 45.72 -38.16 11.14
CA GLU A 104 46.55 -38.05 12.34
C GLU A 104 46.58 -39.35 13.17
N GLY A 105 45.89 -40.41 12.74
CA GLY A 105 45.76 -41.65 13.50
C GLY A 105 44.86 -41.55 14.73
N LYS A 106 44.13 -40.45 14.89
CA LYS A 106 43.19 -40.22 16.00
C LYS A 106 41.80 -40.71 15.62
N ARG A 107 41.09 -41.30 16.58
CA ARG A 107 39.70 -41.74 16.38
C ARG A 107 38.76 -40.53 16.30
N PRO A 108 37.96 -40.36 15.22
CA PRO A 108 36.97 -39.30 15.14
C PRO A 108 35.91 -39.44 16.25
N GLN A 109 35.62 -38.34 16.93
CA GLN A 109 34.54 -38.28 17.91
C GLN A 109 33.29 -37.72 17.24
N PHE A 110 32.21 -38.48 17.28
CA PHE A 110 30.91 -38.04 16.78
C PHE A 110 30.11 -37.47 17.96
N PRO A 111 29.72 -36.19 17.91
CA PRO A 111 28.88 -35.64 18.96
C PRO A 111 27.52 -36.35 18.96
N LYS A 112 27.00 -36.58 20.16
CA LYS A 112 25.71 -37.24 20.33
C LYS A 112 24.60 -36.40 19.70
N PRO A 113 23.45 -36.98 19.32
CA PRO A 113 22.33 -36.23 18.77
C PRO A 113 21.87 -35.06 19.66
N VAL A 114 21.95 -35.23 20.98
CA VAL A 114 21.60 -34.20 21.96
C VAL A 114 22.59 -33.02 21.93
N GLU A 115 23.88 -33.31 21.81
CA GLU A 115 24.95 -32.30 21.73
C GLU A 115 24.86 -31.51 20.42
N LYS A 116 24.58 -32.19 19.30
CA LYS A 116 24.30 -31.52 18.01
C LYS A 116 23.13 -30.55 18.11
N ARG A 117 22.01 -30.98 18.71
CA ARG A 117 20.84 -30.11 18.93
C ARG A 117 21.15 -28.92 19.81
N LEU A 118 21.98 -29.10 20.85
CA LEU A 118 22.37 -27.99 21.72
C LEU A 118 23.19 -26.94 20.96
N LEU A 119 24.13 -27.38 20.13
CA LEU A 119 24.93 -26.48 19.27
C LEU A 119 24.04 -25.69 18.30
N GLU A 120 23.12 -26.37 17.62
CA GLU A 120 22.14 -25.73 16.73
C GLU A 120 21.29 -24.69 17.48
N LEU A 121 20.84 -25.01 18.69
CA LEU A 121 20.00 -24.11 19.50
C LEU A 121 20.79 -22.86 19.96
N VAL A 122 22.07 -23.02 20.28
CA VAL A 122 22.97 -21.92 20.64
C VAL A 122 23.18 -20.98 19.44
N ASP A 123 23.38 -21.54 18.24
CA ASP A 123 23.52 -20.75 17.02
C ASP A 123 22.24 -19.96 16.71
N GLN A 124 21.08 -20.64 16.74
CA GLN A 124 19.77 -19.99 16.56
C GLN A 124 19.53 -18.88 17.58
N TYR A 125 19.89 -19.12 18.85
CA TYR A 125 19.77 -18.11 19.89
C TYR A 125 20.64 -16.86 19.60
N LYS A 126 21.89 -17.05 19.18
CA LYS A 126 22.79 -15.95 18.81
C LYS A 126 22.22 -15.13 17.67
N GLU A 127 21.72 -15.77 16.62
CA GLU A 127 21.08 -15.11 15.48
C GLU A 127 19.83 -14.33 15.89
N LEU A 128 18.94 -14.95 16.67
CA LEU A 128 17.71 -14.31 17.15
C LEU A 128 18.00 -13.12 18.07
N LYS A 129 19.09 -13.19 18.85
CA LYS A 129 19.58 -12.09 19.68
C LYS A 129 20.14 -10.96 18.83
N LYS A 130 21.00 -11.27 17.84
CA LYS A 130 21.58 -10.28 16.90
C LYS A 130 20.49 -9.55 16.11
N ASN A 131 19.49 -10.27 15.63
CA ASN A 131 18.39 -9.73 14.83
C ASN A 131 17.31 -9.00 15.68
N GLY A 132 17.45 -8.96 17.01
CA GLY A 132 16.48 -8.36 17.94
C GLY A 132 15.12 -9.06 18.02
N LYS A 133 14.91 -10.13 17.23
CA LYS A 133 13.66 -10.92 17.17
C LYS A 133 13.35 -11.57 18.52
N LEU A 134 14.37 -11.99 19.26
CA LEU A 134 14.22 -12.59 20.58
C LEU A 134 13.54 -11.65 21.58
N LYS A 135 13.98 -10.39 21.66
CA LYS A 135 13.41 -9.38 22.56
C LYS A 135 11.94 -9.12 22.23
N LYS A 136 11.62 -8.97 20.93
CA LYS A 136 10.24 -8.79 20.45
C LYS A 136 9.35 -9.98 20.82
N HIS A 137 9.85 -11.21 20.67
CA HIS A 137 9.11 -12.43 21.03
C HIS A 137 8.82 -12.48 22.54
N ILE A 138 9.82 -12.22 23.38
CA ILE A 138 9.68 -12.19 24.84
C ILE A 138 8.64 -11.13 25.25
N GLU A 139 8.70 -9.94 24.67
CA GLU A 139 7.74 -8.87 24.96
C GLU A 139 6.32 -9.25 24.55
N LYS A 140 6.13 -9.81 23.35
CA LYS A 140 4.82 -10.32 22.89
C LYS A 140 4.28 -11.39 23.84
N HIS A 141 5.13 -12.33 24.26
CA HIS A 141 4.75 -13.37 25.21
C HIS A 141 4.32 -12.78 26.55
N ARG A 142 5.10 -11.85 27.12
CA ARG A 142 4.77 -11.15 28.37
C ARG A 142 3.42 -10.44 28.27
N LYS A 143 3.19 -9.67 27.20
CA LYS A 143 1.90 -9.01 26.95
C LYS A 143 0.74 -10.00 26.90
N LYS A 144 0.92 -11.13 26.20
CA LYS A 144 -0.10 -12.19 26.09
C LYS A 144 -0.43 -12.82 27.45
N VAL A 145 0.58 -13.11 28.27
CA VAL A 145 0.40 -13.64 29.62
C VAL A 145 -0.34 -12.62 30.50
N MET A 146 0.12 -11.37 30.53
CA MET A 146 -0.54 -10.31 31.31
C MET A 146 -2.01 -10.11 30.91
N LEU A 147 -2.34 -10.18 29.63
CA LEU A 147 -3.74 -10.08 29.17
C LEU A 147 -4.57 -11.27 29.63
N LYS A 148 -4.03 -12.49 29.58
CA LYS A 148 -4.70 -13.68 30.10
C LYS A 148 -4.93 -13.58 31.59
N ASP A 149 -3.94 -13.12 32.35
CA ASP A 149 -4.06 -12.97 33.80
C ASP A 149 -5.08 -11.89 34.17
N LYS A 150 -5.05 -10.73 33.49
CA LYS A 150 -6.09 -9.69 33.67
C LYS A 150 -7.50 -10.21 33.38
N LYS A 151 -7.66 -11.08 32.39
CA LYS A 151 -8.96 -11.70 32.07
C LYS A 151 -9.42 -12.62 33.21
N LYS A 152 -8.55 -13.52 33.66
CA LYS A 152 -8.83 -14.42 34.80
C LYS A 152 -9.19 -13.65 36.07
N MET A 153 -8.48 -12.55 36.37
CA MET A 153 -8.77 -11.72 37.53
C MET A 153 -10.15 -11.03 37.43
N ARG A 154 -10.56 -10.59 36.24
CA ARG A 154 -11.90 -10.03 36.03
C ARG A 154 -12.99 -11.08 36.18
N GLU A 155 -12.78 -12.27 35.62
CA GLU A 155 -13.70 -13.40 35.75
C GLU A 155 -13.84 -13.82 37.23
N HIS A 156 -12.72 -13.93 37.94
CA HIS A 156 -12.72 -14.22 39.38
C HIS A 156 -13.47 -13.13 40.18
N ASN A 157 -13.21 -11.86 39.91
CA ASN A 157 -13.89 -10.76 40.61
C ASN A 157 -15.39 -10.67 40.28
N GLN A 158 -15.82 -11.04 39.06
CA GLN A 158 -17.25 -11.11 38.72
C GLN A 158 -17.96 -12.25 39.47
N ILE A 159 -17.29 -13.38 39.70
CA ILE A 159 -17.83 -14.48 40.50
C ILE A 159 -17.99 -14.03 41.96
N VAL A 160 -16.95 -13.42 42.54
CA VAL A 160 -16.96 -12.98 43.95
C VAL A 160 -17.99 -11.86 44.23
N LEU A 161 -18.27 -10.99 43.26
CA LEU A 161 -19.25 -9.91 43.40
C LEU A 161 -20.69 -10.31 43.01
N GLY A 162 -20.89 -11.49 42.44
CA GLY A 162 -22.21 -12.03 42.07
C GLY A 162 -22.83 -12.97 43.12
N GLU A 163 -22.09 -13.31 44.16
CA GLU A 163 -22.55 -14.16 45.28
C GLU A 163 -22.96 -13.37 46.53
N GLY A 164 -23.19 -12.05 46.41
CA GLY A 164 -23.62 -11.15 47.49
C GLY A 164 -25.06 -10.70 47.39
#